data_AF-A0A822ECK6-F1
#
_entry.id   AF-A0A822ECK6-F1
#
_cell.length_a   1.000
_cell.length_b   1.000
_cell.length_c   1.000
_cell.angle_alpha   90.00
_cell.angle_beta   90.00
_cell.angle_gamma   90.00
#
_symmetry.space_group_name_H-M   'P 1'
#
loop_
_entity.id
_entity.type
_entity.pdbx_description
1 polymer ?
#
loop_
_entity_poly.entity_id
_entity_poly.type
_entity_poly.pdbx_seq_one_letter_code
_entity_poly.pdbx_strand_id
1 'polypeptide(L)'
;AVKNEPYHDSALARFLLRRSLLNQQVGHYFYWHSRAELKNPQYKVRYGLLLEAYLRYCGEYVEDLGRQVRSVDKLIYIAEIIQNSTHDELYNQVRSS
;
A
#
# COMPACT_ATOMS: atom_id res chain seq x y z
N ALA A 1 8.63 14.64 2.01
CA ALA A 1 7.99 15.92 1.70
C ALA A 1 6.60 16.02 2.35
N VAL A 2 5.57 15.28 1.91
CA VAL A 2 4.20 15.35 2.49
C VAL A 2 4.16 15.04 3.99
N LYS A 3 5.04 14.18 4.51
CA LYS A 3 5.13 13.87 5.95
C LYS A 3 5.47 15.08 6.83
N ASN A 4 6.13 16.09 6.26
CA ASN A 4 6.60 17.27 6.98
C ASN A 4 5.60 18.44 6.92
N GLU A 5 4.47 18.26 6.23
CA GLU A 5 3.43 19.28 6.14
C GLU A 5 2.66 19.39 7.47
N PRO A 6 2.35 20.61 7.94
CA PRO A 6 1.62 20.80 9.19
C PRO A 6 0.13 20.39 9.08
N TYR A 7 -0.46 20.47 7.89
CA TYR A 7 -1.87 20.19 7.65
C TYR A 7 -2.09 19.03 6.69
N HIS A 8 -3.27 18.41 6.77
CA HIS A 8 -3.69 17.34 5.85
C HIS A 8 -3.99 17.87 4.44
N ASP A 9 -4.66 19.02 4.36
CA ASP A 9 -4.83 19.76 3.13
C ASP A 9 -3.67 20.76 3.00
N SER A 10 -2.83 20.55 1.99
CA SER A 10 -1.71 21.43 1.67
C SER A 10 -1.58 21.59 0.16
N ALA A 11 -0.91 22.66 -0.27
CA ALA A 11 -0.65 22.88 -1.68
C ALA A 11 0.10 21.70 -2.31
N LEU A 12 1.04 21.10 -1.57
CA LEU A 12 1.78 19.91 -2.01
C LEU A 12 0.86 18.68 -2.13
N ALA A 13 -0.03 18.47 -1.15
CA ALA A 13 -0.98 17.35 -1.17
C ALA A 13 -1.92 17.46 -2.39
N ARG A 14 -2.47 18.64 -2.65
CA ARG A 14 -3.31 18.91 -3.83
C ARG A 14 -2.55 18.78 -5.14
N PHE A 15 -1.31 19.27 -5.20
CA PHE A 15 -0.46 19.14 -6.37
C PHE A 15 -0.19 17.67 -6.71
N LEU A 16 0.19 16.86 -5.72
CA LEU A 16 0.46 15.43 -5.91
C LEU A 16 -0.80 14.67 -6.34
N LEU A 17 -1.93 14.94 -5.68
CA LEU A 17 -3.21 14.32 -6.05
C LEU A 17 -3.64 14.68 -7.47
N ARG A 18 -3.51 15.96 -7.86
CA ARG A 18 -3.85 16.39 -9.23
C ARG A 18 -2.93 15.71 -10.25
N ARG A 19 -1.63 15.63 -9.97
CA ARG A 19 -0.66 15.00 -10.87
C ARG A 19 -0.90 13.50 -10.99
N SER A 20 -1.26 12.83 -9.90
CA SER A 20 -1.53 11.40 -9.87
C SER A 20 -2.81 11.04 -10.65
N LEU A 21 -3.83 11.90 -10.60
CA LEU A 21 -5.06 11.73 -11.40
C LEU A 21 -4.87 11.97 -12.90
N LEU A 22 -3.96 12.87 -13.27
CA LEU A 22 -3.71 13.22 -14.68
C LEU A 22 -2.70 12.31 -15.38
N ASN A 23 -1.98 11.46 -14.63
CA ASN A 23 -0.98 10.56 -15.18
C ASN A 23 -1.02 9.23 -14.43
N GLN A 24 -1.47 8.17 -15.12
CA GLN A 24 -1.65 6.85 -14.53
C GLN A 24 -0.37 6.25 -13.94
N GLN A 25 0.81 6.50 -14.53
CA GLN A 25 2.08 6.01 -13.98
C GLN A 25 2.40 6.70 -12.64
N VAL A 26 2.19 8.01 -12.55
CA VAL A 26 2.31 8.75 -11.28
C VAL A 26 1.24 8.28 -10.29
N GLY A 27 0.01 8.05 -10.77
CA GLY A 27 -1.10 7.48 -10.02
C GLY A 27 -0.78 6.13 -9.38
N HIS A 28 -0.18 5.24 -10.15
CA HIS A 28 0.27 3.93 -9.69
C HIS A 28 1.23 4.04 -8.50
N TYR A 29 2.30 4.82 -8.67
CA TYR A 29 3.27 5.02 -7.59
C TYR A 29 2.64 5.74 -6.41
N PHE A 30 1.84 6.78 -6.64
CA PHE A 30 1.13 7.50 -5.60
C PHE A 30 0.29 6.56 -4.73
N TYR A 31 -0.49 5.67 -5.36
CA TYR A 31 -1.31 4.68 -4.65
C TYR A 31 -0.46 3.77 -3.77
N TRP A 32 0.57 3.13 -4.34
CA TRP A 32 1.36 2.14 -3.61
C TRP A 32 2.18 2.73 -2.47
N HIS A 33 2.80 3.91 -2.69
CA HIS A 33 3.52 4.61 -1.63
C HIS A 33 2.56 5.07 -0.53
N SER A 34 1.39 5.60 -0.87
CA SER A 34 0.40 6.02 0.13
C SER A 34 -0.14 4.83 0.93
N ARG A 35 -0.39 3.68 0.27
CA ARG A 35 -0.89 2.45 0.91
C ARG A 35 0.12 1.90 1.92
N ALA A 36 1.41 1.95 1.61
CA ALA A 36 2.47 1.50 2.52
C ALA A 36 2.49 2.30 3.84
N GLU A 37 2.14 3.58 3.78
CA GLU A 37 2.11 4.48 4.95
C GLU A 37 0.90 4.25 5.86
N LEU A 38 -0.13 3.51 5.42
CA LEU A 38 -1.33 3.25 6.24
C LEU A 38 -1.05 2.38 7.47
N LYS A 39 0.09 1.67 7.50
CA LYS A 39 0.55 0.92 8.67
C LYS A 39 1.10 1.83 9.77
N ASN A 40 1.48 3.07 9.45
CA ASN A 40 2.03 4.02 10.41
C ASN A 40 0.90 4.91 10.99
N PRO A 41 0.56 4.81 12.29
CA PRO A 41 -0.52 5.60 12.90
C PRO A 41 -0.38 7.11 12.71
N GLN A 42 0.86 7.62 12.69
CA GLN A 42 1.16 9.04 12.54
C GLN A 42 0.69 9.60 11.18
N TYR A 43 0.76 8.78 10.13
CA TYR A 43 0.48 9.21 8.76
C TYR A 43 -0.78 8.57 8.17
N LYS A 44 -1.34 7.56 8.85
CA LYS A 44 -2.50 6.78 8.40
C LYS A 44 -3.68 7.66 7.99
N VAL A 45 -4.03 8.66 8.80
CA VAL A 45 -5.16 9.56 8.50
C VAL A 45 -4.90 10.37 7.23
N ARG A 46 -3.71 10.99 7.11
CA ARG A 46 -3.35 11.82 5.97
C ARG A 46 -3.35 11.04 4.66
N TYR A 47 -2.65 9.90 4.64
CA TYR A 47 -2.59 9.06 3.43
C TYR A 47 -3.91 8.34 3.17
N GLY A 48 -4.72 8.06 4.19
CA GLY A 48 -6.07 7.52 4.04
C GLY A 48 -6.98 8.48 3.26
N LEU A 49 -7.03 9.75 3.66
CA LEU A 49 -7.81 10.79 2.97
C LEU A 49 -7.34 11.00 1.52
N LEU A 50 -6.02 11.01 1.31
CA LEU A 50 -5.43 11.14 -0.03
C LEU A 50 -5.75 9.96 -0.94
N LEU A 51 -5.69 8.73 -0.41
CA LEU A 51 -6.08 7.52 -1.13
C LEU A 51 -7.56 7.49 -1.44
N GLU A 52 -8.42 7.85 -0.49
CA GLU A 52 -9.87 7.91 -0.69
C GLU A 52 -10.20 8.88 -1.84
N ALA A 53 -9.63 10.07 -1.82
CA ALA A 53 -9.80 11.05 -2.88
C ALA A 53 -9.30 10.51 -4.22
N TYR A 54 -8.10 9.93 -4.28
CA TYR A 54 -7.57 9.37 -5.52
C TYR A 54 -8.43 8.24 -6.08
N LEU A 55 -8.83 7.27 -5.25
CA LEU A 55 -9.63 6.12 -5.66
C LEU A 55 -11.02 6.52 -6.17
N ARG A 56 -11.60 7.60 -5.63
CA ARG A 56 -12.87 8.17 -6.11
C ARG A 56 -12.78 8.72 -7.54
N TYR A 57 -11.60 9.16 -7.99
CA TYR A 57 -11.43 9.87 -9.27
C TYR A 57 -10.48 9.21 -10.27
N CYS A 58 -9.81 8.10 -9.94
CA CYS A 58 -8.87 7.43 -10.85
C CYS A 58 -9.53 6.60 -11.99
N GLY A 59 -10.86 6.63 -12.09
CA GLY A 59 -11.62 5.99 -13.17
C GLY A 59 -11.49 4.47 -13.16
N GLU A 60 -11.46 3.87 -14.35
CA GLU A 60 -11.37 2.40 -14.54
C GLU A 60 -10.09 1.79 -13.94
N TYR A 61 -9.05 2.60 -13.71
CA TYR A 61 -7.80 2.13 -13.12
C TYR A 61 -7.98 1.58 -11.69
N VAL A 62 -9.07 1.92 -11.00
CA VAL A 62 -9.43 1.33 -9.70
C VAL A 62 -9.54 -0.19 -9.77
N GLU A 63 -10.00 -0.75 -10.89
CA GLU A 63 -10.13 -2.19 -11.07
C GLU A 63 -8.78 -2.87 -11.22
N ASP A 64 -7.85 -2.24 -11.95
CA ASP A 64 -6.47 -2.70 -12.09
C ASP A 64 -5.77 -2.72 -10.74
N LEU A 65 -5.93 -1.66 -9.94
CA LEU A 65 -5.41 -1.61 -8.58
C LEU A 65 -6.00 -2.74 -7.73
N GLY A 66 -7.31 -2.99 -7.84
CA GLY A 66 -7.97 -4.11 -7.16
C GLY A 66 -7.40 -5.47 -7.57
N ARG A 67 -7.12 -5.68 -8.86
CA ARG A 67 -6.44 -6.90 -9.37
C ARG A 67 -5.05 -7.04 -8.77
N GLN A 68 -4.26 -5.96 -8.77
CA GLN A 68 -2.90 -5.97 -8.21
C GLN A 68 -2.91 -6.26 -6.71
N VAL A 69 -3.83 -5.67 -5.94
CA VAL A 69 -3.99 -5.92 -4.51
C VAL A 69 -4.22 -7.41 -4.24
N ARG A 70 -5.17 -8.03 -4.95
CA ARG A 70 -5.44 -9.47 -4.80
C ARG A 70 -4.24 -10.34 -5.13
N SER A 71 -3.46 -9.98 -6.15
CA SER A 71 -2.24 -10.71 -6.49
C SER A 71 -1.19 -10.61 -5.39
N VAL A 72 -0.99 -9.41 -4.82
CA VAL A 72 -0.07 -9.20 -3.70
C VAL A 72 -0.52 -9.98 -2.47
N ASP A 73 -1.80 -9.96 -2.13
CA ASP A 73 -2.33 -10.68 -0.96
C ASP A 73 -2.13 -12.20 -1.11
N LYS A 74 -2.30 -12.76 -2.31
CA LYS A 74 -1.99 -14.17 -2.59
C LYS A 74 -0.50 -14.48 -2.42
N LEU A 75 0.39 -13.60 -2.90
CA LEU A 75 1.83 -13.79 -2.75
C LEU A 75 2.26 -13.73 -1.28
N ILE A 76 1.68 -12.82 -0.49
CA ILE A 76 1.91 -12.74 0.96
C ILE A 76 1.46 -14.03 1.63
N TYR A 77 0.25 -14.49 1.33
CA TYR A 77 -0.29 -15.74 1.88
C TYR A 77 0.60 -16.95 1.58
N ILE A 78 1.07 -17.10 0.34
CA ILE A 78 1.98 -18.18 -0.05
C ILE A 78 3.32 -18.07 0.70
N ALA A 79 3.87 -16.86 0.82
CA ALA A 79 5.11 -16.63 1.55
C ALA A 79 4.97 -16.99 3.04
N GLU A 80 3.85 -16.66 3.67
CA GLU A 80 3.54 -17.03 5.06
C GLU A 80 3.46 -18.56 5.23
N ILE A 81 2.83 -19.28 4.30
CA ILE A 81 2.80 -20.76 4.32
C ILE A 81 4.22 -21.33 4.30
N ILE A 82 5.05 -20.89 3.35
CA ILE A 82 6.42 -21.38 3.18
C ILE A 82 7.28 -21.07 4.42
N GLN A 83 7.10 -19.90 5.00
CA GLN A 83 7.83 -19.51 6.20
C GLN A 83 7.43 -20.36 7.42
N ASN A 84 6.15 -20.66 7.57
CA ASN A 84 5.67 -21.48 8.68
C ASN A 84 6.08 -22.95 8.52
N SER A 85 6.01 -23.50 7.30
CA SER A 85 6.43 -24.89 7.06
C SER A 85 7.92 -25.10 7.33
N THR A 86 8.77 -24.15 6.91
CA THR A 86 10.21 -24.22 7.19
C THR A 86 10.52 -24.10 8.68
N HIS A 87 9.77 -23.27 9.41
CA HIS A 87 9.90 -23.17 10.86
C HIS A 87 9.50 -24.47 11.58
N ASP A 88 8.40 -25.11 11.14
CA ASP A 88 7.94 -26.39 11.68
C ASP A 88 8.94 -27.52 11.41
N GLU A 89 9.51 -27.58 10.20
CA GLU A 89 10.56 -28.54 9.83
C GLU A 89 11.81 -28.40 10.73
N LEU A 90 12.29 -27.17 10.94
CA LEU A 90 13.43 -26.90 11.81
C LEU A 90 13.15 -27.28 13.28
N TYR A 91 11.97 -26.92 13.80
CA TYR A 91 11.57 -27.27 15.15
C TYR A 91 11.50 -28.79 15.35
N ASN A 92 10.92 -29.51 14.38
CA ASN A 92 10.83 -30.97 14.43
C ASN A 92 12.21 -31.64 14.36
N GLN A 93 13.13 -31.11 13.53
CA GLN A 93 14.50 -31.62 13.43
C GLN A 93 15.29 -31.43 14.74
N VAL A 94 15.15 -30.27 15.40
CA VAL A 94 15.77 -30.01 16.71
C VAL A 94 15.19 -30.90 17.81
N ARG A 95 13.87 -31.15 17.80
CA ARG A 95 13.22 -32.04 18.78
C ARG A 95 13.60 -33.51 18.62
N SER A 96 13.92 -33.95 17.40
CA SER A 96 14.32 -35.32 17.09
C SER A 96 15.82 -35.62 17.29
N SER A 97 16.62 -34.59 17.60
CA SER A 97 18.06 -34.67 17.86
C SER A 97 18.34 -34.72 19.36
#